data_AF-A0A2I0PE49-F1
#
_entry.id   AF-A0A2I0PE49-F1
#
_cell.length_a   1.000
_cell.length_b   1.000
_cell.length_c   1.000
_cell.angle_alpha   90.00
_cell.angle_beta   90.00
_cell.angle_gamma   90.00
#
_symmetry.space_group_name_H-M   'P 1'
#
loop_
_entity.id
_entity.type
_entity.pdbx_description
1 polymer ?
#
loop_
_entity_poly.entity_id
_entity_poly.type
_entity_poly.pdbx_seq_one_letter_code
_entity_poly.pdbx_strand_id
1 'polypeptide(L)' 'MVKPKVESETKNAKFKRIASARTTRILEDLRLLGNCANTSHYSYTESDALKIFAAIEKEMKRTKSLFNKPKTEFSLD' A
#
# COMPACT_ATOMS: atom_id res chain seq x y z
N MET A 1 14.83 5.45 10.41
CA MET A 1 15.82 5.87 9.39
C MET A 1 15.17 6.86 8.41
N VAL A 2 15.64 8.10 8.37
CA VAL A 2 15.21 9.08 7.36
C VAL A 2 15.88 8.71 6.03
N LYS A 3 15.10 8.57 4.95
CA LYS A 3 15.68 8.23 3.63
C LYS A 3 16.60 9.37 3.16
N PRO A 4 17.82 9.08 2.67
CA PRO A 4 18.72 10.12 2.17
C PRO A 4 18.04 10.93 1.06
N LYS A 5 18.17 12.25 1.15
CA LYS A 5 17.78 13.20 0.10
C LYS A 5 18.91 13.17 -0.93
N VAL A 6 18.62 12.68 -2.13
CA VAL A 6 19.58 12.70 -3.24
C VAL A 6 19.46 14.08 -3.90
N GLU A 7 20.53 14.87 -3.85
CA GLU A 7 20.56 16.16 -4.55
C GLU A 7 20.55 15.93 -6.06
N SER A 8 19.82 16.76 -6.81
CA SER A 8 19.71 16.71 -8.27
C SER A 8 18.99 15.51 -8.90
N GLU A 9 18.17 14.75 -8.15
CA GLU A 9 17.37 13.66 -8.73
C GLU A 9 16.21 14.16 -9.63
N THR A 10 15.98 13.50 -10.77
CA THR A 10 14.81 13.79 -11.61
C THR A 10 13.50 13.38 -10.92
N LYS A 11 12.37 14.01 -11.27
CA LYS A 11 11.04 13.63 -10.75
C LYS A 11 10.74 12.14 -10.91
N ASN A 12 11.12 11.55 -12.06
CA ASN A 12 10.95 10.12 -12.34
C ASN A 12 11.85 9.25 -11.45
N ALA A 13 13.15 9.60 -11.32
CA ALA A 13 14.07 8.87 -10.44
C ALA A 13 13.62 8.91 -8.98
N LYS A 14 13.18 10.08 -8.51
CA LYS A 14 12.58 10.27 -7.19
C LYS A 14 11.36 9.38 -6.98
N PHE A 15 10.44 9.36 -7.95
CA PHE A 15 9.25 8.51 -7.91
C PHE A 15 9.64 7.04 -7.78
N LYS A 16 10.49 6.52 -8.67
CA LYS A 16 10.95 5.12 -8.64
C LYS A 16 11.57 4.76 -7.29
N ARG A 17 12.51 5.57 -6.80
CA ARG A 17 13.18 5.36 -5.50
C ARG A 17 12.19 5.32 -4.34
N ILE A 18 11.27 6.28 -4.26
CA ILE A 18 10.32 6.37 -3.15
C ILE A 18 9.27 5.26 -3.24
N ALA A 19 8.72 5.02 -4.44
CA ALA A 19 7.69 4.02 -4.69
C ALA A 19 8.22 2.62 -4.43
N SER A 20 9.34 2.22 -5.03
CA SER A 20 9.94 0.90 -4.82
C SER A 20 10.18 0.62 -3.33
N ALA A 21 10.82 1.56 -2.63
CA ALA A 21 11.09 1.38 -1.20
C ALA A 21 9.84 1.50 -0.31
N ARG A 22 8.68 1.95 -0.82
CA ARG A 22 7.39 1.86 -0.11
C ARG A 22 6.73 0.50 -0.39
N THR A 23 6.75 0.06 -1.65
CA THR A 23 6.25 -1.26 -2.07
C THR A 23 6.96 -2.39 -1.31
N THR A 24 8.29 -2.35 -1.19
CA THR A 24 9.06 -3.35 -0.44
C THR A 24 8.56 -3.46 1.01
N ARG A 25 8.39 -2.33 1.70
CA ARG A 25 7.91 -2.33 3.10
C ARG A 25 6.50 -2.89 3.22
N ILE A 26 5.58 -2.48 2.33
CA ILE A 26 4.21 -3.02 2.33
C ILE A 26 4.23 -4.54 2.15
N LEU A 27 5.07 -5.06 1.25
CA LEU A 27 5.21 -6.51 1.05
C LEU A 27 5.82 -7.22 2.27
N GLU A 28 6.79 -6.60 2.95
CA GLU A 28 7.35 -7.12 4.20
C GLU A 28 6.29 -7.14 5.32
N ASP A 29 5.55 -6.06 5.50
CA ASP A 29 4.49 -5.95 6.51
C ASP A 29 3.39 -6.98 6.25
N LEU A 30 3.00 -7.22 4.99
CA LEU A 30 2.03 -8.26 4.62
C LEU A 30 2.54 -9.67 4.92
N ARG A 31 3.84 -9.94 4.73
CA ARG A 31 4.43 -11.23 5.12
C ARG A 31 4.41 -11.42 6.63
N LEU A 32 4.77 -10.37 7.39
CA LEU A 32 4.72 -10.41 8.85
C LEU A 32 3.29 -10.60 9.37
N LEU A 33 2.32 -9.93 8.75
CA LEU A 33 0.90 -10.14 9.04
C LEU A 33 0.46 -11.58 8.76
N GLY A 34 0.97 -12.20 7.69
CA GLY A 34 0.74 -13.62 7.39
C GLY A 34 1.20 -14.55 8.51
N ASN A 35 2.25 -14.22 9.25
CA ASN A 35 2.72 -15.02 10.39
C ASN A 35 1.69 -15.05 11.54
N CYS A 36 0.80 -14.05 11.64
CA CYS A 36 -0.28 -14.04 12.63
C CYS A 36 -1.36 -15.11 12.36
N ALA A 37 -1.37 -15.74 11.17
CA ALA A 37 -2.24 -16.87 10.89
C ALA A 37 -1.85 -18.15 11.65
N ASN A 38 -0.68 -18.16 12.32
CA ASN A 38 -0.28 -19.31 13.13
C ASN A 38 -1.11 -19.41 14.41
N THR A 39 -2.11 -20.29 14.39
CA THR A 39 -3.04 -20.53 15.51
C THR A 39 -2.40 -21.23 16.71
N SER A 40 -1.18 -21.76 16.59
CA SER A 40 -0.45 -22.29 17.76
C SER A 40 0.06 -21.17 18.67
N HIS A 41 0.27 -19.96 18.13
CA HIS A 41 0.76 -18.80 18.87
C HIS A 41 -0.32 -17.74 19.12
N TYR A 42 -1.37 -17.74 18.30
CA TYR A 42 -2.41 -16.71 18.33
C TYR A 42 -3.81 -17.32 18.33
N SER A 43 -4.75 -16.63 18.97
CA SER A 43 -6.19 -16.91 18.86
C SER A 43 -6.87 -15.73 18.18
N TYR A 44 -7.64 -16.02 17.14
CA TYR A 44 -8.42 -15.03 16.40
C TYR A 44 -9.64 -15.70 15.80
N THR A 45 -10.68 -14.92 15.54
CA THR A 45 -11.86 -15.38 14.82
C THR A 45 -11.71 -15.10 13.33
N GLU A 46 -12.49 -15.79 12.51
CA GLU A 46 -12.61 -15.45 11.08
C GLU A 46 -13.02 -13.98 10.88
N SER A 47 -13.89 -13.45 11.75
CA SER A 47 -14.30 -12.04 11.73
C SER A 47 -13.13 -11.08 11.91
N ASP A 48 -12.16 -11.42 12.77
CA ASP A 48 -10.98 -10.58 13.01
C ASP A 48 -10.09 -10.52 11.77
N ALA A 49 -9.85 -11.68 11.14
CA ALA A 49 -9.11 -11.76 9.87
C ALA A 49 -9.82 -10.96 8.76
N LEU A 50 -11.14 -11.10 8.63
CA LEU A 50 -11.93 -10.36 7.64
C LEU A 50 -11.84 -8.85 7.84
N LYS A 51 -11.93 -8.35 9.09
CA LYS A 51 -11.80 -6.92 9.39
C LYS A 51 -10.42 -6.38 9.00
N ILE A 52 -9.36 -7.13 9.26
CA ILE A 52 -7.99 -6.75 8.91
C ILE A 52 -7.87 -6.59 7.39
N PHE A 53 -8.29 -7.60 6.62
CA PHE A 53 -8.16 -7.54 5.15
C PHE A 53 -9.10 -6.52 4.51
N ALA A 54 -10.33 -6.36 5.02
CA ALA A 54 -11.25 -5.33 4.54
C ALA A 54 -10.66 -3.91 4.68
N ALA A 55 -9.95 -3.63 5.79
CA ALA A 55 -9.28 -2.34 5.98
C ALA A 55 -8.13 -2.14 4.98
N ILE A 56 -7.31 -3.16 4.76
CA ILE A 56 -6.19 -3.12 3.80
C ILE A 56 -6.71 -2.92 2.37
N GLU A 57 -7.71 -3.69 1.97
CA GLU A 57 -8.31 -3.62 0.63
C GLU A 57 -8.93 -2.25 0.35
N LYS A 58 -9.62 -1.67 1.34
CA LYS A 58 -10.19 -0.32 1.24
C LYS A 58 -9.12 0.71 0.93
N GLU A 59 -8.01 0.68 1.67
CA GLU A 59 -6.90 1.63 1.46
C GLU A 59 -6.15 1.35 0.16
N MET A 60 -5.99 0.08 -0.23
CA MET A 60 -5.42 -0.31 -1.52
C MET A 60 -6.26 0.24 -2.68
N LYS A 61 -7.59 0.09 -2.62
CA LYS A 61 -8.52 0.62 -3.63
C LYS A 61 -8.42 2.14 -3.72
N ARG A 62 -8.42 2.83 -2.57
CA ARG A 62 -8.26 4.29 -2.48
C ARG A 62 -6.93 4.76 -3.07
N THR A 63 -5.84 4.06 -2.76
CA THR A 63 -4.51 4.43 -3.27
C THR A 63 -4.40 4.19 -4.76
N LYS A 64 -4.92 3.07 -5.27
CA LYS A 64 -4.95 2.73 -6.70
C LYS A 64 -5.72 3.77 -7.51
N SER A 65 -6.83 4.30 -6.99
CA SER A 65 -7.61 5.34 -7.69
C SER A 65 -6.84 6.64 -7.88
N LEU A 66 -5.84 6.95 -7.05
CA LEU A 66 -4.99 8.15 -7.22
C LEU A 66 -4.07 8.06 -8.45
N PHE A 67 -3.71 6.85 -8.89
CA PHE A 67 -2.94 6.61 -10.11
C PHE A 67 -3.83 6.61 -11.35
N ASN A 68 -5.10 6.23 -11.19
CA ASN A 68 -6.08 6.14 -12.25
C ASN A 68 -6.99 7.37 -12.26
N LYS A 69 -6.41 8.58 -12.23
CA LYS A 69 -7.22 9.81 -12.32
C LYS A 69 -8.10 9.73 -13.59
N PRO A 70 -9.43 9.63 -13.48
CA PRO A 70 -10.27 9.73 -14.65
C PRO A 70 -10.03 11.11 -15.28
N LYS A 71 -9.83 11.17 -16.60
CA LYS A 71 -10.02 12.41 -17.37
C LYS A 71 -11.50 12.73 -17.27
N THR A 72 -11.91 13.43 -16.23
CA THR A 72 -13.26 13.99 -16.12
C THR A 72 -13.30 15.25 -16.97
N GLU A 73 -13.41 15.08 -18.28
CA GLU A 73 -14.06 16.10 -19.10
C GLU A 73 -15.56 15.79 -19.02
N PHE A 74 -16.25 16.53 -18.15
CA PHE A 74 -17.70 16.57 -18.17
C PHE A 74 -18.08 17.52 -19.32
N SER A 75 -18.65 16.97 -20.40
CA SER A 75 -19.28 17.73 -21.48
C SER A 75 -20.80 17.61 -21.35
N LEU A 76 -21.50 18.75 -21.46
CA LEU A 76 -22.94 18.79 -21.71
C LEU A 76 -23.24 19.12 -23.18
N ASP A 77 -22.20 19.36 -23.98
CA ASP A 77 -22.27 19.50 -25.44
C ASP A 77 -22.28 18.13 -26.11
#